data_AF-A0A1T4JZR3-F1
#
_entry.id   AF-A0A1T4JZR3-F1
#
_cell.length_a   1.000
_cell.length_b   1.000
_cell.length_c   1.000
_cell.angle_alpha   90.00
_cell.angle_beta   90.00
_cell.angle_gamma   90.00
#
_symmetry.space_group_name_H-M   'P 1'
#
loop_
_entity.id
_entity.type
_entity.pdbx_description
1 polymer ?
#
loop_
_entity_poly.entity_id
_entity_poly.type
_entity_poly.pdbx_seq_one_letter_code
_entity_poly.pdbx_strand_id
1 'polypeptide(L)' 'MNELIDRLANEAGLTPEQAQKAIQTIAGFVKEKFPMLGGAVDQIFASGSKED' A
#
# COMPACT_ATOMS: atom_id res chain seq x y z
N MET A 1 -2.18 -2.70 -7.13
CA MET A 1 -2.07 -1.48 -6.31
C MET A 1 -3.06 -0.42 -6.72
N ASN A 2 -3.27 -0.24 -8.03
CA ASN A 2 -4.25 0.72 -8.57
C ASN A 2 -5.67 0.47 -8.03
N GLU A 3 -6.13 -0.79 -7.96
CA GLU A 3 -7.42 -1.11 -7.34
C GLU A 3 -7.54 -0.64 -5.87
N LEU A 4 -6.46 -0.76 -5.08
CA LEU A 4 -6.47 -0.33 -3.68
C LEU A 4 -6.45 1.21 -3.57
N ILE A 5 -5.72 1.88 -4.45
CA ILE A 5 -5.73 3.35 -4.55
C ILE A 5 -7.14 3.84 -4.92
N ASP A 6 -7.77 3.21 -5.92
CA ASP A 6 -9.12 3.55 -6.35
C ASP A 6 -10.15 3.30 -5.24
N ARG A 7 -10.03 2.20 -4.50
CA ARG A 7 -10.88 1.95 -3.32
C ARG A 7 -10.69 3.03 -2.25
N LEU A 8 -9.45 3.39 -1.92
CA LEU A 8 -9.18 4.44 -0.94
C LEU A 8 -9.68 5.81 -1.40
N ALA A 9 -9.61 6.10 -2.69
CA ALA A 9 -10.13 7.34 -3.25
C ALA A 9 -11.67 7.37 -3.18
N ASN A 10 -12.33 6.30 -3.60
CA ASN A 10 -13.79 6.24 -3.69
C ASN A 10 -14.48 6.02 -2.33
N GLU A 11 -13.93 5.16 -1.48
CA GLU A 11 -14.55 4.76 -0.22
C GLU A 11 -14.09 5.61 0.97
N ALA A 12 -12.84 6.07 0.98
CA ALA A 12 -12.27 6.88 2.06
C ALA A 12 -12.08 8.37 1.69
N GLY A 13 -12.40 8.76 0.45
CA GLY A 13 -12.33 10.15 -0.01
C GLY A 13 -10.91 10.71 -0.10
N LEU A 14 -9.90 9.84 -0.26
CA LEU A 14 -8.51 10.26 -0.36
C LEU A 14 -8.14 10.71 -1.77
N THR A 15 -7.24 11.68 -1.91
CA THR A 15 -6.59 11.92 -3.21
C THR A 15 -5.68 10.73 -3.57
N PRO A 16 -5.33 10.53 -4.85
CA PRO A 16 -4.41 9.46 -5.26
C PRO A 16 -3.08 9.47 -4.48
N GLU A 17 -2.53 10.67 -4.23
CA GLU A 17 -1.29 10.84 -3.47
C GLU A 17 -1.46 10.49 -1.99
N GLN A 18 -2.60 10.86 -1.38
CA GLN A 18 -2.92 10.49 -0.01
C GLN A 18 -3.11 8.98 0.13
N ALA A 19 -3.77 8.34 -0.84
CA ALA A 19 -3.96 6.89 -0.87
C ALA A 19 -2.61 6.16 -0.97
N GLN A 20 -1.73 6.57 -1.89
CA GLN A 20 -0.37 6.00 -1.98
C GLN A 20 0.39 6.13 -0.66
N LYS A 21 0.35 7.31 -0.03
CA LYS A 21 1.04 7.57 1.24
C LYS A 21 0.44 6.77 2.41
N ALA A 22 -0.88 6.61 2.45
CA ALA A 22 -1.54 5.77 3.43
C ALA A 22 -1.08 4.31 3.32
N ILE A 23 -1.06 3.78 2.09
CA ILE A 23 -0.63 2.40 1.85
C ILE A 23 0.84 2.20 2.25
N GLN A 24 1.75 3.13 1.89
CA GLN A 24 3.15 3.10 2.33
C GLN A 24 3.30 3.14 3.85
N THR A 25 2.53 3.99 4.53
CA THR A 25 2.57 4.13 5.99
C THR A 25 2.13 2.83 6.67
N ILE A 26 1.06 2.21 6.19
CA ILE A 26 0.56 0.93 6.69
C ILE A 26 1.59 -0.17 6.44
N ALA A 27 2.22 -0.20 5.26
CA ALA A 27 3.31 -1.15 4.95
C ALA A 27 4.43 -1.06 5.97
N GLY A 28 4.95 0.15 6.20
CA GLY A 28 6.02 0.40 7.16
C GLY A 28 5.63 -0.08 8.55
N PHE A 29 4.44 0.29 9.01
CA PHE A 29 3.93 -0.13 10.32
C PHE A 29 3.81 -1.65 10.45
N VAL A 30 3.28 -2.35 9.44
CA VAL A 30 3.16 -3.82 9.46
C VAL A 30 4.53 -4.47 9.48
N LYS A 31 5.50 -3.98 8.71
CA LYS A 31 6.88 -4.51 8.71
C LYS A 31 7.56 -4.32 10.05
N GLU A 32 7.36 -3.18 10.70
CA GLU A 32 7.88 -2.89 12.04
C GLU A 32 7.26 -3.80 13.11
N LYS A 33 5.93 -3.99 13.07
CA LYS A 33 5.21 -4.80 14.07
C LYS A 33 5.31 -6.30 13.83
N PHE A 34 5.44 -6.71 12.57
CA PHE A 34 5.44 -8.11 12.15
C PHE A 34 6.62 -8.37 11.18
N PRO A 35 7.87 -8.38 11.67
CA PRO A 35 9.06 -8.51 10.82
C PRO A 35 9.05 -9.78 9.95
N MET A 36 8.44 -10.86 10.43
CA MET A 36 8.31 -12.11 9.69
C MET A 36 7.49 -11.98 8.40
N LEU A 37 6.61 -10.97 8.30
CA LEU A 37 5.82 -10.69 7.10
C LEU A 37 6.54 -9.75 6.12
N GLY A 38 7.72 -9.23 6.48
CA GLY A 38 8.38 -8.16 5.74
C GLY A 38 8.60 -8.44 4.26
N GLY A 39 9.10 -9.64 3.92
CA GLY A 39 9.32 -10.04 2.53
C GLY A 39 8.03 -10.17 1.71
N ALA A 40 6.94 -10.66 2.32
CA ALA A 40 5.65 -10.77 1.66
C ALA A 40 5.03 -9.39 1.41
N VAL A 41 5.14 -8.47 2.37
CA VAL A 41 4.72 -7.08 2.21
C VAL A 41 5.51 -6.42 1.08
N ASP A 42 6.83 -6.59 1.04
CA ASP A 42 7.66 -6.03 -0.03
C ASP A 42 7.25 -6.57 -1.42
N GLN A 43 6.91 -7.85 -1.53
CA GLN A 43 6.45 -8.44 -2.78
C GLN A 43 5.09 -7.90 -3.24
N ILE A 44 4.12 -7.73 -2.33
CA ILE A 44 2.81 -7.14 -2.64
C ILE A 44 2.97 -5.72 -3.18
N PHE A 45 3.82 -4.92 -2.53
CA PHE A 45 4.08 -3.54 -2.94
C PHE A 45 4.86 -3.47 -4.26
N ALA A 46 5.85 -4.34 -4.44
CA ALA A 46 6.66 -4.37 -5.66
C ALA A 46 5.90 -4.87 -6.89
N SER A 47 4.93 -5.78 -6.73
CA SER A 47 4.01 -6.16 -7.81
C SER A 47 3.05 -5.02 -8.13
N GLY A 48 2.67 -4.27 -7.10
CA GLY A 48 1.82 -3.10 -7.21
C GLY A 48 2.39 -1.93 -8.02
N SER A 49 3.71 -1.76 -8.01
CA SER A 49 4.43 -0.70 -8.74
C SER A 49 4.97 -1.13 -10.11
N LYS A 50 4.75 -2.38 -10.54
CA LYS A 50 5.24 -2.90 -11.84
C LYS A 50 4.18 -2.90 -12.94
N GLU A 51 2.93 -2.58 -12.62
CA GLU A 51 1.89 -2.29 -13.62
C GLU A 51 1.91 -0.78 -13.93
N ASP A 52 2.92 -0.38 -14.71
CA ASP A 52 2.95 0.83 -15.55
C ASP A 52 3.05 0.39 -17.02
#